data_AF-A0A7L5ZB62-F1
#
_entry.id   AF-A0A7L5ZB62-F1
#
_cell.length_a   1.000
_cell.length_b   1.000
_cell.length_c   1.000
_cell.angle_alpha   90.00
_cell.angle_beta   90.00
_cell.angle_gamma   90.00
#
_symmetry.space_group_name_H-M   'P 1'
#
loop_
_entity.id
_entity.type
_entity.pdbx_description
1 polymer ?
#
loop_
_entity_poly.entity_id
_entity_poly.type
_entity_poly.pdbx_seq_one_letter_code
_entity_poly.pdbx_strand_id
1 'polypeptide(L)'
;MASEPKTKPTAASVDDFIASVDNATRRADAETIKALMSDVTGQRPVLWGSSIIGYGSYRAASGDWPLIGFSPRKANLVLYLMPGFEQHADQLARLGKHKTGASCLYLGKLADVDPSVLREMVKLSFQTMQAKYPQD
;
A
#
# COMPACT_ATOMS: atom_id res chain seq x y z
N MET A 1 -23.49 19.88 -3.28
CA MET A 1 -23.36 18.91 -2.18
C MET A 1 -22.02 18.23 -2.33
N ALA A 2 -21.14 18.29 -1.34
CA ALA A 2 -19.83 17.63 -1.42
C ALA A 2 -20.05 16.12 -1.29
N SER A 3 -19.68 15.35 -2.32
CA SER A 3 -19.74 13.89 -2.29
C SER A 3 -18.86 13.36 -1.17
N GLU A 4 -19.37 12.43 -0.38
CA GLU A 4 -18.59 11.79 0.67
C GLU A 4 -17.33 11.10 0.10
N PRO A 5 -16.21 11.11 0.84
CA PRO A 5 -15.00 10.44 0.39
C PRO A 5 -15.25 8.93 0.22
N LYS A 6 -14.93 8.41 -0.97
CA LYS A 6 -15.13 6.99 -1.32
C LYS A 6 -14.15 6.05 -0.63
N THR A 7 -13.02 6.58 -0.16
CA THR A 7 -11.97 5.84 0.54
C THR A 7 -12.14 6.08 2.03
N LYS A 8 -12.83 5.16 2.71
CA LYS A 8 -13.04 5.17 4.17
C LYS A 8 -12.77 3.76 4.71
N PRO A 9 -12.32 3.61 5.96
CA PRO A 9 -12.14 2.28 6.54
C PRO A 9 -13.49 1.55 6.60
N THR A 10 -13.45 0.23 6.43
CA THR A 10 -14.63 -0.63 6.44
C THR A 10 -14.46 -1.76 7.46
N ALA A 11 -15.56 -2.44 7.79
CA ALA A 11 -15.56 -3.64 8.61
C ALA A 11 -15.38 -4.94 7.80
N ALA A 12 -15.14 -4.83 6.47
CA ALA A 12 -14.99 -6.00 5.61
C ALA A 12 -13.65 -6.72 5.87
N SER A 13 -13.68 -8.05 5.73
CA SER A 13 -12.50 -8.90 5.87
C SER A 13 -11.51 -8.65 4.73
N VAL A 14 -10.27 -8.31 5.08
CA VAL A 14 -9.17 -8.19 4.11
C VAL A 14 -8.85 -9.53 3.48
N ASP A 15 -8.91 -10.61 4.26
CA ASP A 15 -8.60 -11.96 3.78
C ASP A 15 -9.64 -12.45 2.78
N ASP A 16 -10.94 -12.20 3.05
CA ASP A 16 -12.00 -12.55 2.10
C ASP A 16 -11.90 -11.73 0.81
N PHE A 17 -11.55 -10.45 0.93
CA PHE A 17 -11.31 -9.59 -0.23
C PHE A 17 -10.15 -10.13 -1.09
N ILE A 18 -9.02 -10.51 -0.50
CA ILE A 18 -7.90 -11.09 -1.26
C ILE A 18 -8.30 -12.46 -1.83
N ALA A 19 -9.02 -13.30 -1.09
CA ALA A 19 -9.49 -14.59 -1.57
C ALA A 19 -10.39 -14.45 -2.81
N SER A 20 -11.22 -13.40 -2.88
CA SER A 20 -12.09 -13.08 -4.02
C SER A 20 -11.36 -12.60 -5.28
N VAL A 21 -10.03 -12.42 -5.22
CA VAL A 21 -9.23 -12.04 -6.39
C VAL A 21 -9.11 -13.23 -7.35
N ASP A 22 -9.80 -13.16 -8.49
CA ASP A 22 -9.85 -14.25 -9.48
C ASP A 22 -8.48 -14.71 -10.01
N ASN A 23 -7.57 -13.77 -10.25
CA ASN A 23 -6.27 -14.07 -10.83
C ASN A 23 -5.32 -14.62 -9.75
N ALA A 24 -4.89 -15.88 -9.90
CA ALA A 24 -4.08 -16.58 -8.92
C ALA A 24 -2.75 -15.88 -8.59
N THR A 25 -2.04 -15.37 -9.61
CA THR A 25 -0.78 -14.62 -9.40
C THR A 25 -1.04 -13.34 -8.62
N ARG A 26 -2.05 -12.56 -9.01
CA ARG A 26 -2.41 -11.32 -8.32
C ARG A 26 -2.83 -11.57 -6.87
N ARG A 27 -3.54 -12.66 -6.61
CA ARG A 27 -3.91 -13.08 -5.25
C ARG A 27 -2.67 -13.44 -4.43
N ALA A 28 -1.77 -14.25 -4.98
CA ALA A 28 -0.52 -14.62 -4.30
C ALA A 28 0.38 -13.40 -4.03
N ASP A 29 0.50 -12.48 -4.99
CA ASP A 29 1.22 -11.22 -4.82
C ASP A 29 0.56 -10.37 -3.72
N ALA A 30 -0.78 -10.29 -3.67
CA ALA A 30 -1.52 -9.58 -2.64
C ALA A 30 -1.28 -10.16 -1.23
N GLU A 31 -1.30 -11.48 -1.10
CA GLU A 31 -0.97 -12.16 0.16
C GLU A 31 0.46 -11.87 0.60
N THR A 32 1.41 -11.88 -0.34
CA THR A 32 2.82 -11.60 -0.05
C THR A 32 3.01 -10.15 0.42
N ILE A 33 2.36 -9.18 -0.23
CA ILE A 33 2.40 -7.77 0.20
C ILE A 33 1.68 -7.57 1.53
N LYS A 34 0.56 -8.26 1.77
CA LYS A 34 -0.14 -8.22 3.06
C LYS A 34 0.80 -8.64 4.19
N ALA A 35 1.48 -9.77 4.03
CA ALA A 35 2.44 -10.28 5.00
C ALA A 35 3.62 -9.30 5.20
N LEU A 36 4.21 -8.81 4.11
CA LEU A 36 5.32 -7.85 4.14
C LEU A 36 4.95 -6.58 4.90
N MET A 37 3.84 -5.94 4.55
CA MET A 37 3.43 -4.68 5.18
C MET A 37 3.01 -4.88 6.63
N SER A 38 2.32 -5.99 6.95
CA SER A 38 1.96 -6.29 8.34
C SER A 38 3.20 -6.45 9.23
N ASP A 39 4.22 -7.16 8.73
CA ASP A 39 5.48 -7.37 9.46
C ASP A 39 6.28 -6.07 9.60
N VAL A 40 6.39 -5.27 8.53
CA VAL A 40 7.13 -3.99 8.56
C VAL A 40 6.44 -2.96 9.46
N THR A 41 5.10 -2.93 9.47
CA THR A 41 4.34 -1.89 10.18
C THR A 41 3.97 -2.26 11.60
N GLY A 42 3.86 -3.55 11.90
CA GLY A 42 3.23 -4.04 13.13
C GLY A 42 1.72 -3.74 13.21
N GLN A 43 1.11 -3.24 12.13
CA GLN A 43 -0.30 -2.83 12.08
C GLN A 43 -1.16 -3.93 11.45
N ARG A 44 -2.42 -4.01 11.88
CA ARG A 44 -3.40 -4.87 11.20
C ARG A 44 -3.87 -4.20 9.91
N PRO A 45 -4.02 -4.95 8.80
CA PRO A 45 -4.58 -4.40 7.58
C PRO A 45 -6.07 -4.11 7.75
N VAL A 46 -6.53 -3.01 7.15
CA VAL A 46 -7.95 -2.63 7.06
C VAL A 46 -8.33 -2.43 5.60
N LEU A 47 -9.52 -2.88 5.18
CA LEU A 47 -10.03 -2.56 3.85
C LEU A 47 -10.65 -1.15 3.84
N TRP A 48 -10.18 -0.32 2.93
CA TRP A 48 -10.63 1.04 2.68
C TRP A 48 -11.38 1.13 1.35
N GLY A 49 -12.61 1.62 1.41
CA GLY A 49 -13.52 1.62 0.28
C GLY A 49 -13.70 0.21 -0.26
N SER A 50 -13.56 0.05 -1.58
CA SER A 50 -13.78 -1.24 -2.26
C SER A 50 -12.51 -2.00 -2.63
N SER A 51 -11.31 -1.44 -2.42
CA SER A 51 -10.11 -2.02 -3.05
C SER A 51 -8.76 -1.67 -2.45
N ILE A 52 -8.68 -0.80 -1.43
CA ILE A 52 -7.40 -0.41 -0.84
C ILE A 52 -7.24 -1.12 0.50
N ILE A 53 -6.16 -1.86 0.69
CA ILE A 53 -5.79 -2.44 1.97
C ILE A 53 -4.77 -1.50 2.61
N GLY A 54 -5.14 -0.87 3.72
CA GLY A 54 -4.35 0.17 4.37
C GLY A 54 -3.86 -0.22 5.76
N TYR A 55 -2.78 0.43 6.20
CA TYR A 55 -2.13 0.23 7.50
C TYR A 55 -2.00 1.56 8.24
N GLY A 56 -2.46 1.60 9.48
CA GLY A 56 -2.61 2.82 10.26
C GLY A 56 -3.54 3.84 9.61
N SER A 57 -3.66 5.02 10.20
CA SER A 57 -4.40 6.14 9.61
C SER A 57 -3.86 7.49 10.04
N TYR A 58 -4.11 8.51 9.22
CA TYR A 58 -3.91 9.91 9.56
C TYR A 58 -5.08 10.73 9.01
N ARG A 59 -5.31 11.91 9.59
CA ARG A 59 -6.34 12.83 9.15
C ARG A 59 -5.76 13.87 8.19
N ALA A 60 -6.22 13.86 6.95
CA ALA A 60 -5.92 14.87 5.95
C ALA A 60 -7.09 15.86 5.80
N ALA A 61 -6.87 16.96 5.09
CA ALA A 61 -7.94 17.91 4.75
C ALA A 61 -9.08 17.26 3.94
N SER A 62 -8.78 16.21 3.18
CA SER A 62 -9.74 15.44 2.38
C SER A 62 -10.42 14.29 3.14
N GLY A 63 -10.14 14.16 4.44
CA GLY A 63 -10.62 13.07 5.30
C GLY A 63 -9.50 12.13 5.73
N ASP A 64 -9.88 11.05 6.41
CA ASP A 64 -8.94 10.06 6.92
C ASP A 64 -8.35 9.23 5.76
N TRP A 65 -7.06 8.90 5.87
CA TRP A 65 -6.32 8.08 4.90
C TRP A 65 -5.40 7.09 5.62
N PRO A 66 -5.09 5.93 5.04
CA PRO A 66 -4.07 5.05 5.58
C PRO A 66 -2.68 5.67 5.49
N LEU A 67 -1.78 5.33 6.42
CA LEU A 67 -0.39 5.82 6.40
C LEU A 67 0.37 5.25 5.20
N ILE A 68 0.15 3.98 4.91
CA ILE A 68 0.54 3.30 3.66
C ILE A 68 -0.51 2.23 3.33
N GLY A 69 -0.51 1.73 2.10
CA GLY A 69 -1.38 0.63 1.73
C GLY A 69 -1.07 0.04 0.37
N PHE A 70 -1.92 -0.86 -0.11
CA PHE A 70 -1.82 -1.41 -1.45
C PHE A 70 -3.19 -1.78 -2.02
N SER A 71 -3.26 -2.04 -3.32
CA SER A 71 -4.46 -2.47 -4.02
C SER A 71 -4.11 -3.47 -5.12
N PRO A 72 -4.63 -4.72 -5.08
CA PRO A 72 -4.41 -5.73 -6.12
C PRO A 72 -5.35 -5.48 -7.31
N ARG A 73 -5.04 -4.45 -8.11
CA ARG A 73 -5.89 -4.05 -9.25
C ARG A 73 -5.69 -4.96 -10.46
N LYS A 74 -6.66 -4.93 -11.39
CA LYS A 74 -6.64 -5.78 -12.59
C LYS A 74 -5.36 -5.62 -13.42
N ALA A 75 -4.90 -4.39 -13.60
CA ALA A 75 -3.75 -4.07 -14.45
C ALA A 75 -2.40 -4.17 -13.73
N ASN A 76 -2.35 -3.78 -12.44
CA ASN A 76 -1.11 -3.72 -11.66
C ASN A 76 -1.43 -3.94 -10.17
N LEU A 77 -0.48 -4.50 -9.44
CA LEU A 77 -0.39 -4.33 -7.99
C LEU A 77 0.10 -2.90 -7.71
N VAL A 78 -0.69 -2.13 -6.96
CA VAL A 78 -0.38 -0.73 -6.66
C VAL A 78 -0.08 -0.58 -5.18
N LEU A 79 1.07 -0.03 -4.82
CA LEU A 79 1.41 0.34 -3.45
C LEU A 79 1.29 1.86 -3.28
N TYR A 80 0.70 2.28 -2.18
CA TYR A 80 0.55 3.67 -1.76
C TYR A 80 1.62 4.00 -0.73
N LEU A 81 2.70 4.62 -1.20
CA LEU A 81 3.85 5.06 -0.43
C LEU A 81 3.76 6.58 -0.30
N MET A 82 3.07 7.01 0.76
CA MET A 82 2.52 8.38 0.88
C MET A 82 3.55 9.52 0.84
N PRO A 83 4.79 9.37 1.35
CA PRO A 83 5.82 10.40 1.19
C PRO A 83 6.24 10.68 -0.25
N GLY A 84 5.82 9.85 -1.22
CA GLY A 84 6.29 9.92 -2.59
C GLY A 84 7.68 9.31 -2.74
N PHE A 85 8.41 9.67 -3.79
CA PHE A 85 9.63 8.95 -4.20
C PHE A 85 10.91 9.79 -4.24
N GLU A 86 10.87 11.04 -3.79
CA GLU A 86 12.05 11.92 -3.78
C GLU A 86 13.21 11.33 -2.96
N GLN A 87 12.90 10.63 -1.87
CA GLN A 87 13.87 9.96 -1.00
C GLN A 87 14.13 8.49 -1.38
N HIS A 88 13.58 8.03 -2.51
CA HIS A 88 13.64 6.63 -2.93
C HIS A 88 14.41 6.40 -4.23
N ALA A 89 15.16 7.40 -4.74
CA ALA A 89 15.84 7.32 -6.03
C ALA A 89 16.76 6.09 -6.14
N ASP A 90 17.56 5.81 -5.12
CA ASP A 90 18.48 4.67 -5.09
C ASP A 90 17.75 3.33 -5.04
N GLN A 91 16.67 3.24 -4.24
CA GLN A 91 15.85 2.04 -4.16
C GLN A 91 15.16 1.79 -5.51
N LEU A 92 14.57 2.82 -6.13
CA LEU A 92 13.92 2.68 -7.43
C LEU A 92 14.88 2.16 -8.51
N ALA A 93 16.13 2.63 -8.53
CA ALA A 93 17.15 2.15 -9.47
C ALA A 93 17.45 0.64 -9.32
N ARG A 94 17.29 0.09 -8.12
CA ARG A 94 17.58 -1.31 -7.78
C ARG A 94 16.33 -2.21 -7.73
N LEU A 95 15.14 -1.62 -7.71
CA LEU A 95 13.89 -2.31 -7.40
C LEU A 95 13.51 -3.36 -8.45
N GLY A 96 13.82 -3.15 -9.72
CA GLY A 96 13.34 -3.98 -10.83
C GLY A 96 12.23 -3.29 -11.63
N LYS A 97 11.33 -4.05 -12.28
CA LYS A 97 10.33 -3.45 -13.20
C LYS A 97 9.21 -2.76 -12.43
N HIS A 98 9.08 -1.45 -12.60
CA HIS A 98 8.07 -0.66 -11.94
C HIS A 98 7.68 0.59 -12.75
N LYS A 99 6.60 1.26 -12.33
CA LYS A 99 6.28 2.64 -12.70
C LYS A 99 5.91 3.41 -11.44
N THR A 100 6.11 4.72 -11.42
CA THR A 100 5.73 5.59 -10.30
C THR A 100 4.70 6.64 -10.72
N GLY A 101 3.85 7.02 -9.77
CA GLY A 101 3.09 8.28 -9.77
C GLY A 101 3.56 9.17 -8.62
N ALA A 102 2.70 10.07 -8.13
CA ALA A 102 3.05 10.95 -7.01
C ALA A 102 3.39 10.17 -5.72
N SER A 103 2.50 9.24 -5.32
CA SER A 103 2.67 8.36 -4.15
C SER A 103 2.37 6.90 -4.49
N CYS A 104 2.18 6.58 -5.77
CA CYS A 104 1.77 5.26 -6.23
C CYS A 104 2.96 4.54 -6.87
N LEU A 105 3.30 3.35 -6.39
CA LEU A 105 4.23 2.43 -7.02
C LEU A 105 3.43 1.34 -7.73
N TYR A 106 3.58 1.23 -9.04
CA TYR A 106 2.88 0.26 -9.87
C TYR A 106 3.82 -0.89 -10.23
N LEU A 107 3.44 -2.09 -9.82
CA LEU A 107 4.15 -3.34 -10.07
C LEU A 107 3.29 -4.24 -10.94
N GLY A 108 3.85 -4.80 -12.02
CA GLY A 108 3.12 -5.72 -12.89
C GLY A 108 2.90 -7.08 -12.22
N LYS A 109 3.98 -7.64 -11.67
CA LYS A 109 4.00 -8.86 -10.85
C LYS A 109 5.15 -8.76 -9.86
N LEU A 110 5.01 -9.36 -8.69
CA LEU A 110 6.00 -9.26 -7.63
C LEU A 110 7.33 -9.95 -7.99
N ALA A 111 7.29 -10.98 -8.84
CA ALA A 111 8.48 -11.70 -9.30
C ALA A 111 9.47 -10.87 -10.13
N ASP A 112 9.07 -9.71 -10.65
CA ASP A 112 9.98 -8.81 -11.39
C ASP A 112 10.66 -7.76 -10.48
N VAL A 113 10.51 -7.89 -9.15
CA VAL A 113 10.88 -6.90 -8.15
C VAL A 113 11.77 -7.53 -7.08
N ASP A 114 12.79 -6.79 -6.63
CA ASP A 114 13.63 -7.18 -5.51
C ASP A 114 12.85 -7.02 -4.18
N PRO A 115 12.58 -8.12 -3.45
CA PRO A 115 11.78 -8.07 -2.23
C PRO A 115 12.50 -7.32 -1.08
N SER A 116 13.83 -7.32 -1.06
CA SER A 116 14.61 -6.61 -0.03
C SER A 116 14.51 -5.10 -0.20
N VAL A 117 14.64 -4.63 -1.44
CA VAL A 117 14.50 -3.21 -1.78
C VAL A 117 13.05 -2.74 -1.56
N LEU A 118 12.06 -3.56 -1.94
CA LEU A 118 10.67 -3.24 -1.68
C LEU A 118 10.38 -3.09 -0.18
N ARG A 119 10.95 -3.98 0.65
CA ARG A 119 10.84 -3.90 2.11
C ARG A 119 11.43 -2.60 2.66
N GLU A 120 12.61 -2.21 2.19
CA GLU A 120 13.25 -0.94 2.57
C GLU A 120 12.36 0.26 2.24
N MET A 121 11.77 0.27 1.04
CA MET A 121 10.88 1.35 0.61
C MET A 121 9.63 1.46 1.49
N VAL A 122 8.97 0.32 1.74
CA VAL A 122 7.78 0.25 2.62
C VAL A 122 8.11 0.74 4.03
N LYS A 123 9.24 0.29 4.59
CA LYS A 123 9.67 0.66 5.95
C LYS A 123 9.93 2.16 6.07
N LEU A 124 10.74 2.72 5.17
CA LEU A 124 11.06 4.14 5.18
C LEU A 124 9.79 4.98 5.00
N SER A 125 8.93 4.62 4.04
CA SER A 125 7.66 5.31 3.80
C SER A 125 6.76 5.33 5.04
N PHE A 126 6.63 4.18 5.72
CA PHE A 126 5.82 4.09 6.93
C PHE A 126 6.39 4.90 8.09
N GLN A 127 7.71 4.82 8.31
CA GLN A 127 8.39 5.58 9.37
C GLN A 127 8.27 7.09 9.16
N THR A 128 8.43 7.56 7.92
CA THR A 128 8.24 8.98 7.59
C THR A 128 6.82 9.44 7.88
N MET A 129 5.81 8.62 7.55
CA MET A 129 4.42 8.95 7.83
C MET A 129 4.09 8.91 9.32
N GLN A 130 4.62 7.94 10.08
CA GLN A 130 4.49 7.90 11.54
C GLN A 130 5.12 9.12 12.21
N ALA A 131 6.32 9.52 11.79
CA ALA A 131 6.99 10.69 12.34
C ALA A 131 6.24 12.00 12.02
N LYS A 132 5.61 12.08 10.84
CA LYS A 132 4.83 13.23 10.42
C LYS A 132 3.45 13.31 11.09
N TYR A 133 2.85 12.16 11.39
CA TYR A 133 1.53 12.03 12.00
C TYR A 133 1.60 11.07 13.20
N PRO A 134 2.24 11.48 14.30
CA PRO A 134 2.28 10.68 15.51
C PRO A 134 0.87 10.39 16.00
N GLN A 135 0.63 9.16 16.42
CA GLN A 135 -0.60 8.79 17.11
C GLN A 135 -0.42 9.19 18.58
N ASP A 136 -1.29 10.05 19.10
CA ASP A 136 -1.33 10.42 20.53
C ASP A 136 -1.71 9.23 21.42
#